data_AF-A0A382A906-F1
#
_entry.id   AF-A0A382A906-F1
#
_cell.length_a   1.000
_cell.length_b   1.000
_cell.length_c   1.000
_cell.angle_alpha   90.00
_cell.angle_beta   90.00
_cell.angle_gamma   90.00
#
_symmetry.space_group_name_H-M   'P 1'
#
loop_
_entity.id
_entity.type
_entity.pdbx_description
1 polymer ?
#
loop_
_entity_poly.entity_id
_entity_poly.type
_entity_poly.pdbx_seq_one_letter_code
_entity_poly.pdbx_strand_id
1 'polypeptide(L)' 'GIIDESVLVSEEEIKTAMVAYMEMERQLLEGAAGTAVAALLKKKDELKGKRVGVVICGGNVSLDTIRNILN' A
#
# COMPACT_ATOMS: atom_id res chain seq x y z
N GLY A 1 -9.42 20.10 11.93
CA GLY A 1 -9.20 19.97 10.48
C GLY A 1 -10.02 18.81 9.96
N ILE A 2 -9.97 18.50 8.67
CA ILE A 2 -10.70 17.34 8.08
C ILE A 2 -9.85 16.05 8.17
N ILE A 3 -8.56 16.16 8.51
CA ILE A 3 -7.62 15.05 8.67
C ILE A 3 -7.22 14.94 10.14
N ASP A 4 -7.29 13.73 10.69
CA ASP A 4 -6.91 13.42 12.07
C ASP A 4 -5.43 13.03 12.22
N GLU A 5 -4.89 12.28 11.25
CA GLU A 5 -3.53 11.74 11.31
C GLU A 5 -2.91 11.57 9.91
N SER A 6 -1.58 11.65 9.83
CA SER A 6 -0.77 11.25 8.67
C SER A 6 0.29 10.23 9.07
N VAL A 7 0.47 9.17 8.29
CA VAL A 7 1.48 8.14 8.52
C VAL A 7 2.57 8.25 7.45
N LEU A 8 3.84 8.30 7.87
CA LEU A 8 4.98 8.24 6.97
C LEU A 8 5.39 6.79 6.70
N VAL A 9 5.64 6.49 5.44
CA VAL A 9 6.13 5.19 4.98
C VAL A 9 7.37 5.36 4.11
N SER A 10 8.30 4.42 4.22
CA SER A 10 9.51 4.38 3.38
C SER A 10 9.22 3.74 2.02
N GLU A 11 10.13 3.95 1.05
CA GLU A 11 10.04 3.26 -0.25
C GLU A 11 10.04 1.73 -0.10
N GLU A 12 10.83 1.18 0.83
CA GLU A 12 10.86 -0.26 1.10
C GLU A 12 9.55 -0.78 1.70
N GLU A 13 8.90 0.00 2.58
CA GLU A 13 7.56 -0.32 3.09
C GLU A 13 6.52 -0.30 1.96
N ILE A 14 6.62 0.67 1.04
CA ILE A 14 5.75 0.76 -0.14
C ILE A 14 5.94 -0.47 -1.04
N LYS A 15 7.19 -0.84 -1.39
CA LYS A 15 7.48 -2.02 -2.21
C LYS A 15 6.91 -3.29 -1.59
N THR A 16 7.19 -3.51 -0.30
CA THR A 16 6.70 -4.67 0.45
C THR A 16 5.17 -4.73 0.43
N ALA A 17 4.51 -3.60 0.64
CA ALA A 17 3.05 -3.51 0.60
C ALA A 17 2.47 -3.77 -0.79
N MET A 18 3.14 -3.29 -1.84
CA MET A 18 2.73 -3.56 -3.21
C MET A 18 2.82 -5.05 -3.55
N VAL A 19 3.89 -5.72 -3.14
CA VAL A 19 4.05 -7.18 -3.32
C VAL A 19 2.94 -7.93 -2.58
N ALA A 20 2.72 -7.63 -1.30
CA ALA A 20 1.68 -8.28 -0.50
C ALA A 20 0.28 -8.10 -1.12
N TYR A 21 -0.04 -6.89 -1.59
CA TYR A 21 -1.32 -6.63 -2.26
C TYR A 21 -1.47 -7.43 -3.55
N MET A 22 -0.43 -7.50 -4.38
CA MET A 22 -0.47 -8.27 -5.64
C MET A 22 -0.68 -9.77 -5.37
N GLU A 23 -0.07 -10.32 -4.33
CA GLU A 23 -0.26 -11.72 -3.94
C GLU A 23 -1.68 -12.01 -3.43
N MET A 24 -2.25 -11.11 -2.63
CA MET A 24 -3.54 -11.30 -1.99
C MET A 24 -4.73 -11.00 -2.92
N GLU A 25 -4.69 -9.84 -3.57
CA GLU A 25 -5.83 -9.30 -4.34
C GLU A 25 -5.72 -9.63 -5.84
N ARG A 26 -4.57 -10.14 -6.31
CA ARG A 26 -4.29 -10.44 -7.72
C ARG A 26 -4.51 -9.24 -8.66
N GLN A 27 -4.28 -8.04 -8.13
CA GLN A 27 -4.43 -6.78 -8.85
C GLN A 27 -3.13 -5.97 -8.73
N LEU A 28 -2.81 -5.24 -9.80
CA LEU A 28 -1.70 -4.31 -9.82
C LEU A 28 -2.14 -2.97 -9.22
N LEU A 29 -1.19 -2.28 -8.59
CA LEU A 29 -1.39 -0.94 -8.06
C LEU A 29 -0.17 -0.06 -8.37
N GLU A 30 -0.38 1.25 -8.36
CA GLU A 30 0.69 2.24 -8.45
C GLU A 30 1.33 2.51 -7.09
N GLY A 31 2.56 3.05 -7.07
CA GLY A 31 3.27 3.37 -5.83
C GLY A 31 2.49 4.32 -4.91
N ALA A 32 1.75 5.28 -5.48
CA ALA A 32 0.88 6.18 -4.71
C ALA A 32 -0.23 5.42 -3.95
N ALA A 33 -0.91 4.48 -4.61
CA ALA A 33 -1.85 3.58 -3.93
C ALA A 33 -1.14 2.66 -2.92
N GLY A 34 0.11 2.30 -3.20
CA GLY A 34 0.95 1.48 -2.34
C GLY A 34 1.25 2.13 -0.99
N THR A 35 1.29 3.46 -0.93
CA THR A 35 1.45 4.20 0.33
C THR A 35 0.32 3.91 1.32
N ALA A 36 -0.92 3.79 0.84
CA ALA A 36 -2.09 3.54 1.68
C ALA A 36 -2.07 2.10 2.25
N VAL A 37 -1.67 1.13 1.42
CA VAL A 37 -1.49 -0.27 1.86
C VAL A 37 -0.31 -0.38 2.83
N ALA A 38 0.80 0.32 2.57
CA ALA A 38 1.95 0.35 3.47
C ALA A 38 1.59 0.93 4.84
N ALA A 39 0.82 2.03 4.86
CA ALA A 39 0.33 2.62 6.10
C ALA A 39 -0.60 1.65 6.86
N LEU A 40 -1.49 0.93 6.16
CA LEU A 40 -2.33 -0.11 6.77
C LEU A 40 -1.48 -1.20 7.42
N LEU A 41 -0.48 -1.73 6.71
CA LEU A 41 0.39 -2.79 7.23
C LEU A 41 1.23 -2.32 8.41
N LYS A 42 1.74 -1.09 8.36
CA LYS A 42 2.50 -0.46 9.44
C LYS A 42 1.67 -0.28 10.71
N LYS A 43 0.39 0.08 10.55
CA LYS A 43 -0.57 0.26 11.65
C LYS A 43 -1.38 -0.98 12.02
N LYS A 44 -1.08 -2.15 11.45
CA LYS A 44 -1.94 -3.35 11.56
C LYS A 44 -2.30 -3.70 13.01
N ASP A 45 -1.36 -3.54 13.95
CA ASP A 45 -1.55 -3.91 15.34
C ASP A 45 -2.47 -2.90 16.08
N GLU A 46 -2.37 -1.61 15.75
CA GLU A 46 -3.26 -0.54 16.26
C GLU A 46 -4.69 -0.62 15.68
N LEU A 47 -4.82 -1.24 14.50
CA LEU A 47 -6.06 -1.38 13.76
C LEU A 47 -6.76 -2.72 14.01
N LYS A 48 -6.16 -3.61 14.79
CA LYS A 48 -6.71 -4.94 15.09
C LYS A 48 -8.10 -4.84 15.70
N GLY A 49 -9.04 -5.64 15.17
CA GLY A 49 -10.44 -5.67 15.62
C GLY A 49 -11.29 -4.51 15.09
N LYS A 50 -10.74 -3.59 14.29
CA LYS A 50 -11.49 -2.51 13.64
C LYS A 50 -11.85 -2.91 12.20
N ARG A 51 -12.90 -2.27 11.67
CA ARG A 51 -13.19 -2.30 10.23
C ARG A 51 -12.44 -1.15 9.58
N VAL A 52 -11.57 -1.45 8.63
CA VAL A 52 -10.71 -0.48 7.96
C VAL A 52 -11.00 -0.49 6.47
N GLY A 53 -11.24 0.68 5.89
CA GLY A 53 -11.32 0.86 4.45
C GLY A 53 -10.03 1.48 3.92
N VAL A 54 -9.48 0.94 2.84
CA VAL A 54 -8.34 1.51 2.11
C VAL A 54 -8.81 1.86 0.71
N VAL A 55 -8.53 3.09 0.27
CA VAL A 55 -8.88 3.55 -1.06
C VAL A 55 -7.71 3.29 -2.01
N ILE A 56 -7.96 2.49 -3.04
CA ILE A 56 -6.99 2.21 -4.11
C ILE A 56 -7.37 3.08 -5.32
N CYS A 57 -6.56 4.09 -5.58
CA CYS A 57 -6.87 5.14 -6.56
C CYS A 57 -6.45 4.82 -8.00
N GLY A 58 -5.64 3.78 -8.25
CA GLY A 58 -5.20 3.43 -9.58
C GLY A 58 -4.29 2.19 -9.65
N GLY A 59 -4.20 1.60 -10.83
CA GLY A 59 -3.41 0.40 -11.12
C GLY A 59 -2.64 0.47 -12.44
N ASN A 60 -2.46 1.66 -13.01
CA ASN A 60 -1.74 1.85 -14.25
C ASN A 60 -0.22 1.94 -13.98
N VAL A 61 0.35 0.81 -13.60
CA VAL A 61 1.78 0.67 -13.27
C VAL A 61 2.53 0.02 -14.42
N SER A 62 3.72 0.55 -14.75
CA SER A 62 4.55 -0.01 -15.82
C SER A 62 5.17 -1.35 -15.40
N LEU A 63 5.39 -2.24 -16.37
CA LEU A 63 6.07 -3.52 -16.11
C LEU A 63 7.51 -3.32 -15.59
N ASP A 64 8.19 -2.25 -15.98
CA ASP A 64 9.54 -1.95 -15.49
C ASP A 64 9.54 -1.55 -14.02
N THR A 65 8.52 -0.80 -13.60
CA THR A 65 8.30 -0.49 -12.17
C THR A 65 8.07 -1.78 -11.39
N ILE A 66 7.21 -2.68 -11.90
CA ILE A 66 6.96 -3.98 -11.25
C ILE A 66 8.23 -4.82 -11.16
N ARG A 67 9.03 -4.90 -12.23
CA ARG A 67 10.32 -5.60 -12.20
C ARG A 67 11.25 -5.03 -11.13
N ASN A 68 11.35 -3.72 -11.01
CA ASN A 68 12.18 -3.08 -9.99
C ASN A 68 11.71 -3.31 -8.56
N ILE A 69 10.42 -3.60 -8.36
CA ILE A 69 9.86 -3.93 -7.04
C ILE A 69 10.11 -5.41 -6.68
N LEU A 70 10.14 -6.29 -7.69
CA LEU A 70 10.27 -7.74 -7.51
C LEU A 70 11.73 -8.25 -7.52
N ASN A 71 12.69 -7.40 -7.88
CA ASN A 71 14.13 -7.68 -7.86
C ASN A 71 14.76 -7.23 -6.55
#